data_AF-A0A9N9TBB6-F1
#
_entry.id   AF-A0A9N9TBB6-F1
#
_cell.length_a   1.000
_cell.length_b   1.000
_cell.length_c   1.000
_cell.angle_alpha   90.00
_cell.angle_beta   90.00
_cell.angle_gamma   90.00
#
_symmetry.space_group_name_H-M   'P 1'
#
loop_
_entity.id
_entity.type
_entity.pdbx_description
1 polymer ?
#
loop_
_entity_poly.entity_id
_entity_poly.type
_entity_poly.pdbx_seq_one_letter_code
_entity_poly.pdbx_strand_id
1 'polypeptide(L)'
;MSFRNIGRIQHSRIEYSKSGYSLFDQLGYNSIVELVEDAVSKSKHSVYCYTKTRGDIVPNFPVRLTLPVSRYDKVPTLKYLSRFVIRQYVIINDMDKLPLPVSLVKYLQEEGPYF
;
A
#
# COMPACT_ATOMS: atom_id res chain seq x y z
N MET A 1 -4.02 -2.54 -1.74
CA MET A 1 -3.71 -3.75 -0.96
C MET A 1 -4.09 -5.00 -1.75
N SER A 2 -3.21 -6.00 -1.80
CA SER A 2 -3.45 -7.28 -2.47
C SER A 2 -3.38 -8.40 -1.45
N PHE A 3 -4.30 -9.36 -1.50
CA PHE A 3 -4.38 -10.46 -0.54
C PHE A 3 -4.95 -11.72 -1.18
N ARG A 4 -4.65 -12.88 -0.58
CA ARG A 4 -5.20 -14.17 -0.99
C ARG A 4 -6.42 -14.50 -0.13
N ASN A 5 -7.54 -14.80 -0.76
CA ASN A 5 -8.77 -15.25 -0.11
C ASN A 5 -9.39 -16.41 -0.91
N ILE A 6 -9.68 -17.54 -0.25
CA ILE A 6 -10.26 -18.76 -0.87
C ILE A 6 -9.55 -19.12 -2.20
N GLY A 7 -8.23 -19.21 -2.16
CA GLY A 7 -7.41 -19.57 -3.33
C GLY A 7 -7.31 -18.51 -4.44
N ARG A 8 -8.04 -17.39 -4.35
CA ARG A 8 -8.01 -16.30 -5.32
C ARG A 8 -7.22 -15.10 -4.80
N ILE A 9 -6.57 -14.37 -5.70
CA ILE A 9 -5.97 -13.07 -5.37
C ILE A 9 -7.03 -12.00 -5.55
N GLN A 10 -7.19 -11.16 -4.54
CA GLN A 10 -8.11 -10.03 -4.53
C GLN A 10 -7.35 -8.74 -4.23
N HIS A 11 -7.90 -7.63 -4.72
CA HIS A 11 -7.32 -6.31 -4.59
C HIS A 11 -8.34 -5.34 -4.03
N SER A 12 -7.88 -4.46 -3.14
CA SER A 12 -8.70 -3.38 -2.60
C SER A 12 -7.85 -2.14 -2.42
N ARG A 13 -8.39 -0.99 -2.81
CA ARG A 13 -7.67 0.29 -2.73
C ARG A 13 -7.70 0.78 -1.28
N ILE A 14 -6.57 1.29 -0.79
CA ILE A 14 -6.53 2.06 0.44
C ILE A 14 -6.93 3.48 0.07
N GLU A 15 -7.92 4.01 0.75
CA GLU A 15 -8.43 5.36 0.53
C GLU A 15 -7.84 6.31 1.58
N TYR A 16 -7.75 7.60 1.25
CA TYR A 16 -7.31 8.62 2.19
C TYR A 16 -8.36 9.74 2.20
N SER A 17 -8.86 10.07 3.38
CA SER A 17 -9.89 11.09 3.58
C SER A 17 -9.60 11.93 4.82
N LYS A 18 -10.55 12.78 5.23
CA LYS A 18 -10.43 13.59 6.45
C LYS A 18 -10.26 12.74 7.72
N SER A 19 -10.74 11.51 7.73
CA SER A 19 -10.57 10.57 8.86
C SER A 19 -9.24 9.82 8.83
N GLY A 20 -8.42 9.99 7.79
CA GLY A 20 -7.16 9.28 7.60
C GLY A 20 -7.22 8.20 6.52
N TYR A 21 -6.28 7.26 6.58
CA TYR A 21 -6.20 6.10 5.68
C TYR A 21 -7.27 5.08 6.05
N SER A 22 -8.02 4.56 5.10
CA SER A 22 -9.06 3.55 5.35
C SER A 22 -9.05 2.43 4.31
N LEU A 23 -9.63 1.29 4.68
CA LEU A 23 -9.76 0.13 3.82
C LEU A 23 -11.15 -0.49 4.06
N PHE A 24 -11.88 -0.82 2.99
CA PHE A 24 -13.25 -1.39 3.06
C PHE A 24 -14.25 -0.55 3.88
N ASP A 25 -14.19 0.78 3.77
CA ASP A 25 -15.04 1.73 4.52
C ASP A 25 -14.92 1.62 6.04
N GLN A 26 -13.81 1.07 6.55
CA GLN A 26 -13.53 1.10 7.99
C GLN A 26 -13.13 2.51 8.46
N LEU A 27 -13.03 2.65 9.78
CA LEU A 27 -12.45 3.83 10.43
C LEU A 27 -11.12 4.22 9.78
N GLY A 28 -10.89 5.52 9.70
CA GLY A 28 -9.63 6.04 9.19
C GLY A 28 -8.53 5.98 10.26
N TYR A 29 -7.29 5.75 9.82
CA TYR A 29 -6.09 5.64 10.64
C TYR A 29 -5.09 6.74 10.25
N ASN A 30 -4.21 7.14 11.18
CA ASN A 30 -3.27 8.23 10.94
C ASN A 30 -2.13 7.82 9.99
N SER A 31 -1.81 6.53 9.92
CA SER A 31 -0.79 6.00 9.02
C SER A 31 -1.22 4.68 8.37
N ILE A 32 -0.61 4.36 7.23
CA ILE A 32 -0.79 3.05 6.57
C ILE A 32 -0.27 1.91 7.46
N VAL A 33 0.78 2.15 8.24
CA VAL A 33 1.35 1.15 9.17
C VAL A 33 0.31 0.77 10.22
N GLU A 34 -0.28 1.77 10.88
CA GLU A 34 -1.33 1.58 11.89
C GLU A 34 -2.54 0.83 11.31
N LEU A 35 -2.99 1.20 10.11
CA LEU A 35 -4.07 0.51 9.41
C LEU A 35 -3.75 -0.97 9.21
N VAL A 36 -2.55 -1.28 8.71
CA VAL A 36 -2.13 -2.66 8.41
C VAL A 36 -1.97 -3.47 9.70
N GLU A 37 -1.36 -2.90 10.74
CA GLU A 37 -1.16 -3.57 12.02
C GLU A 37 -2.49 -3.91 12.70
N ASP A 38 -3.44 -2.97 12.75
CA ASP A 38 -4.77 -3.22 13.30
C ASP A 38 -5.55 -4.25 12.46
N ALA A 39 -5.46 -4.17 11.13
CA ALA A 39 -6.10 -5.14 10.24
C ALA A 39 -5.57 -6.56 10.45
N VAL A 40 -4.26 -6.72 10.62
CA VAL A 40 -3.63 -8.01 10.93
C VAL A 40 -4.03 -8.48 12.34
N SER A 41 -4.04 -7.59 13.32
CA SER A 41 -4.41 -7.90 14.70
C SER A 41 -5.85 -8.42 14.81
N LYS A 42 -6.82 -7.71 14.24
CA LYS A 42 -8.23 -8.12 14.19
C LYS A 42 -8.39 -9.47 13.48
N SER A 43 -7.70 -9.65 12.36
CA SER A 43 -7.76 -10.88 11.56
C SER A 43 -7.34 -12.15 12.32
N LYS A 44 -6.58 -12.03 13.42
CA LYS A 44 -6.20 -13.18 14.27
C LYS A 44 -7.40 -13.80 14.97
N HIS A 45 -8.40 -13.01 15.35
CA HIS A 45 -9.53 -13.46 16.16
C HIS A 45 -10.87 -13.34 15.46
N SER A 46 -10.98 -12.49 14.43
CA SER A 46 -12.24 -12.24 13.73
C SER A 46 -12.05 -12.05 12.23
N VAL A 47 -13.18 -11.98 11.52
CA VAL A 47 -13.23 -11.51 10.13
C VAL A 47 -12.94 -10.02 10.13
N TYR A 48 -11.95 -9.59 9.33
CA TYR A 48 -11.62 -8.17 9.22
C TYR A 48 -12.68 -7.43 8.40
N CYS A 49 -13.01 -7.95 7.22
CA CYS A 49 -14.02 -7.37 6.34
C CYS A 49 -14.64 -8.45 5.46
N TYR A 50 -15.65 -8.07 4.68
CA TYR A 50 -16.20 -8.91 3.64
C TYR A 50 -15.86 -8.35 2.26
N THR A 51 -15.61 -9.22 1.29
CA THR A 51 -15.34 -8.79 -0.08
C THR A 51 -16.54 -8.03 -0.64
N LYS A 52 -16.31 -6.91 -1.32
CA LYS A 52 -17.38 -6.19 -2.03
C LYS A 52 -17.36 -6.60 -3.51
N THR A 53 -18.23 -7.53 -3.91
CA THR A 53 -18.38 -7.87 -5.33
C THR A 53 -19.40 -6.94 -5.98
N ARG A 54 -19.10 -6.38 -7.15
CA ARG A 54 -19.99 -5.43 -7.86
C ARG A 54 -21.19 -6.09 -8.56
N GLY A 55 -21.67 -7.24 -8.08
CA GLY A 55 -22.80 -7.93 -8.70
C GLY A 55 -23.54 -8.79 -7.69
N ASP A 56 -24.88 -8.74 -7.74
CA ASP A 56 -25.82 -9.34 -6.78
C ASP A 56 -25.77 -10.87 -6.70
N ILE A 57 -25.01 -11.52 -7.59
CA ILE A 57 -24.98 -12.98 -7.75
C ILE A 57 -23.87 -13.63 -6.92
N VAL A 58 -22.83 -12.90 -6.52
CA VAL A 58 -21.67 -13.48 -5.83
C VAL A 58 -21.71 -13.14 -4.34
N PRO A 59 -21.74 -14.14 -3.44
CA PRO A 59 -21.77 -13.88 -2.01
C PRO A 59 -20.49 -13.17 -1.56
N ASN A 60 -20.63 -12.30 -0.57
CA ASN A 60 -19.48 -11.64 0.04
C ASN A 60 -18.73 -12.64 0.92
N PHE A 61 -17.42 -12.77 0.70
CA PHE A 61 -16.58 -13.71 1.44
C PHE A 61 -15.90 -13.02 2.61
N PRO A 62 -15.80 -13.68 3.78
CA PRO A 62 -15.03 -13.14 4.89
C PRO A 62 -13.55 -13.08 4.52
N VAL A 63 -12.89 -11.96 4.84
CA VAL A 63 -11.47 -11.72 4.61
C VAL A 63 -10.75 -11.69 5.95
N ARG A 64 -9.65 -12.42 6.04
CA ARG A 64 -8.71 -12.39 7.18
C ARG A 64 -7.31 -12.14 6.64
N LEU A 65 -6.69 -11.05 7.07
CA LEU A 65 -5.36 -10.60 6.68
C LEU A 65 -4.33 -11.06 7.72
N THR A 66 -4.07 -12.36 7.82
CA THR A 66 -3.28 -12.93 8.93
C THR A 66 -1.77 -13.01 8.67
N LEU A 67 -1.36 -13.10 7.41
CA LEU A 67 0.03 -13.37 7.02
C LEU A 67 0.55 -12.25 6.11
N PRO A 68 1.19 -11.22 6.67
CA PRO A 68 1.85 -10.20 5.85
C PRO A 68 3.01 -10.85 5.08
N VAL A 69 3.00 -10.68 3.76
CA VAL A 69 4.09 -11.15 2.90
C VAL A 69 5.16 -10.07 2.87
N SER A 70 6.32 -10.37 3.43
CA SER A 70 7.49 -9.50 3.38
C SER A 70 7.95 -9.35 1.93
N ARG A 71 8.33 -8.12 1.53
CA ARG A 71 9.04 -7.88 0.27
C ARG A 71 10.55 -7.79 0.46
N TYR A 72 11.03 -7.90 1.69
CA TYR A 72 12.47 -7.83 2.00
C TYR A 72 13.24 -9.07 1.51
N ASP A 73 12.56 -10.12 1.02
CA ASP A 73 13.20 -11.26 0.36
C ASP A 73 13.99 -10.84 -0.90
N LYS A 74 13.63 -9.70 -1.52
CA LYS A 74 14.40 -9.07 -2.59
C LYS A 74 15.01 -7.78 -2.07
N VAL A 75 16.33 -7.81 -1.81
CA VAL A 75 17.06 -6.61 -1.42
C VAL A 75 16.97 -5.59 -2.56
N PRO A 76 16.36 -4.41 -2.34
CA PRO A 76 16.31 -3.38 -3.37
C PRO A 76 17.72 -2.85 -3.66
N THR A 77 17.95 -2.42 -4.90
CA THR A 77 19.25 -1.84 -5.28
C THR A 77 19.54 -0.57 -4.47
N LEU A 78 20.81 -0.27 -4.24
CA LEU A 78 21.22 0.99 -3.61
C LEU A 78 20.63 2.20 -4.34
N LYS A 79 20.62 2.16 -5.68
CA LYS A 79 20.00 3.19 -6.53
C LYS A 79 18.53 3.44 -6.16
N TYR A 80 17.76 2.36 -5.94
CA TYR A 80 16.36 2.46 -5.51
C TYR A 80 16.23 3.00 -4.08
N LEU A 81 17.06 2.51 -3.16
CA LEU A 81 17.04 2.97 -1.77
C LEU A 81 17.38 4.47 -1.67
N SER A 82 18.40 4.93 -2.39
CA SER A 82 18.74 6.35 -2.47
C SER A 82 17.58 7.17 -3.03
N ARG A 83 16.92 6.70 -4.10
CA ARG A 83 15.72 7.35 -4.63
C ARG A 83 14.60 7.44 -3.60
N PHE A 84 14.36 6.35 -2.86
CA PHE A 84 13.33 6.31 -1.83
C PHE A 84 13.60 7.35 -0.74
N VAL A 85 14.84 7.43 -0.24
CA VAL A 85 15.23 8.44 0.76
C VAL A 85 15.10 9.85 0.21
N ILE A 86 15.60 10.14 -1.01
CA ILE A 86 15.52 11.48 -1.60
C ILE A 86 14.06 11.96 -1.71
N ARG A 87 13.14 11.09 -2.15
CA ARG A 87 11.70 11.42 -2.27
C ARG A 87 11.01 11.70 -0.93
N GLN A 88 11.58 11.29 0.20
CA GLN A 88 11.05 11.64 1.52
C GLN A 88 11.39 13.07 1.92
N TYR A 89 12.46 13.64 1.38
CA TYR A 89 12.96 14.98 1.74
C TYR A 89 12.74 16.04 0.67
N VAL A 90 12.35 15.64 -0.55
CA VAL A 90 12.15 16.54 -1.69
C VAL A 90 10.76 16.34 -2.27
N ILE A 91 10.02 17.45 -2.40
CA ILE A 91 8.69 17.46 -3.02
C ILE A 91 8.85 17.21 -4.53
N ILE A 92 7.91 16.49 -5.14
CA ILE A 92 7.99 16.11 -6.56
C ILE A 92 8.20 17.31 -7.52
N ASN A 93 7.65 18.47 -7.17
CA ASN A 93 7.77 19.71 -7.94
C ASN A 93 9.15 20.38 -7.83
N ASP A 94 9.94 20.02 -6.82
CA ASP A 94 11.28 20.56 -6.59
C ASP A 94 12.39 19.62 -7.06
N MET A 95 12.04 18.46 -7.63
CA MET A 95 13.01 17.45 -8.06
C MET A 95 13.97 17.97 -9.14
N ASP A 96 13.49 18.87 -10.00
CA ASP A 96 14.29 19.50 -11.07
C ASP A 96 15.31 20.53 -10.55
N LYS A 97 15.19 20.94 -9.27
CA LYS A 97 16.13 21.88 -8.62
C LYS A 97 17.35 21.18 -8.02
N LEU A 98 17.35 19.85 -7.98
CA LEU A 98 18.47 19.08 -7.45
C LEU A 98 19.70 19.22 -8.37
N PRO A 99 20.92 19.30 -7.82
CA PRO A 99 22.15 19.38 -8.61
C PRO A 99 22.53 17.99 -9.16
N LEU A 100 21.64 17.40 -9.95
CA LEU A 100 21.75 16.06 -10.52
C LEU A 100 21.60 16.10 -12.04
N PRO A 101 22.24 15.18 -12.78
CA PRO A 101 21.98 14.97 -14.19
C PRO A 101 20.49 14.69 -14.48
N VAL A 102 20.00 15.16 -15.63
CA VAL A 102 18.60 15.02 -16.07
C VAL A 102 18.13 13.56 -16.04
N SER A 103 18.99 12.60 -16.39
CA SER A 103 18.67 11.17 -16.33
C SER A 103 18.35 10.68 -14.92
N LEU A 104 19.04 11.21 -13.91
CA LEU A 104 18.79 10.87 -12.51
C LEU A 104 17.56 11.58 -11.97
N VAL A 105 17.33 12.84 -12.33
CA VAL A 105 16.09 13.55 -11.99
C VAL A 105 14.88 12.80 -12.53
N LYS A 106 14.91 12.39 -13.81
CA LYS A 106 13.88 11.56 -14.42
C LYS A 106 13.68 10.25 -13.67
N TYR A 107 14.77 9.56 -13.33
CA TYR A 107 14.70 8.32 -12.55
C TYR A 107 14.04 8.54 -11.19
N LEU A 108 14.28 9.66 -10.52
CA LEU A 108 13.65 9.97 -9.25
C LEU A 108 12.13 10.24 -9.40
N GLN A 109 11.71 10.84 -10.51
CA GLN A 109 10.32 11.18 -10.85
C GLN A 109 9.48 10.03 -11.41
N GLU A 110 10.09 8.93 -11.88
CA GLU A 110 9.36 7.76 -12.37
C GLU A 110 8.27 7.32 -11.37
N GLU A 111 7.16 6.74 -11.84
CA GLU A 111 6.28 5.97 -10.95
C GLU A 111 6.94 4.60 -10.74
N GLY A 112 7.13 4.24 -9.48
CA GLY A 112 7.67 2.92 -9.14
C GLY A 112 6.59 1.86 -9.33
N PRO A 113 6.95 0.57 -9.40
CA PRO A 113 5.96 -0.52 -9.39
C PRO A 113 5.09 -0.55 -8.10
N TYR A 114 5.36 0.34 -7.15
CA TYR A 114 4.71 0.41 -5.85
C TYR A 114 4.23 1.82 -5.47
N PHE A 115 4.48 2.85 -6.29
CA PHE A 115 4.02 4.24 -6.10
C PHE A 115 3.92 4.98 -7.42
#